data_AF-A0A838D3H6-F1
#
_entry.id   AF-A0A838D3H6-F1
#
_cell.length_a   1.000
_cell.length_b   1.000
_cell.length_c   1.000
_cell.angle_alpha   90.00
_cell.angle_beta   90.00
_cell.angle_gamma   90.00
#
_symmetry.space_group_name_H-M   'P 1'
#
loop_
_entity.id
_entity.type
_entity.pdbx_description
1 polymer ?
#
loop_
_entity_poly.entity_id
_entity_poly.type
_entity_poly.pdbx_seq_one_letter_code
_entity_poly.pdbx_strand_id
1 'polypeptide(L)'
;MKLIKDEERTQNILVMQAVIFQPILLMCLKGASIQKICLNIQRLLPISDELIKKYLFYLIEYELISYNGSSHFYFSSHDGINLLFKIERKKLTEKLTTSEILLYLE
;
A
#
# COMPACT_ATOMS: atom_id res chain seq x y z
N MET A 1 35.80 27.04 -5.50
CA MET A 1 34.33 27.07 -5.70
C MET A 1 34.03 26.48 -7.06
N LYS A 2 33.62 25.21 -7.11
CA LYS A 2 33.07 24.55 -8.30
C LYS A 2 31.67 24.09 -7.90
N LEU A 3 30.66 24.78 -8.42
CA LEU A 3 29.28 24.35 -8.41
C LEU A 3 29.17 23.18 -9.40
N ILE A 4 29.06 21.96 -8.88
CA ILE A 4 28.57 20.83 -9.67
C ILE A 4 27.10 20.70 -9.29
N LYS A 5 26.26 20.79 -10.33
CA LYS A 5 24.81 20.66 -10.29
C LYS A 5 24.39 19.35 -9.61
N ASP A 6 23.86 19.43 -8.40
CA ASP A 6 23.06 18.35 -7.78
C ASP A 6 21.61 18.40 -8.30
N GLU A 7 21.42 18.52 -9.62
CA GLU A 7 20.09 18.66 -10.25
C GLU A 7 19.58 17.42 -10.99
N GLU A 8 20.27 16.28 -10.97
CA GLU A 8 19.80 15.07 -11.67
C GLU A 8 19.96 13.80 -10.84
N ARG A 9 19.15 13.69 -9.78
CA ARG A 9 18.66 12.41 -9.23
C ARG A 9 17.57 12.67 -8.19
N THR A 10 16.49 13.32 -8.60
CA THR A 10 15.22 13.13 -7.90
C THR A 10 14.79 11.70 -8.22
N GLN A 11 15.26 10.72 -7.43
CA GLN A 11 14.61 9.42 -7.37
C GLN A 11 13.13 9.71 -7.13
N ASN A 12 12.26 9.26 -8.04
CA ASN A 12 10.82 9.38 -7.89
C ASN A 12 10.38 8.45 -6.75
N ILE A 13 10.65 8.86 -5.51
CA ILE A 13 10.28 8.09 -4.32
C ILE A 13 8.77 8.03 -4.29
N LEU A 14 8.23 6.83 -4.46
CA LEU A 14 6.81 6.62 -4.38
C LEU A 14 6.39 6.50 -2.91
N VAL A 15 5.40 7.29 -2.50
CA VAL A 15 4.90 7.31 -1.13
C VAL A 15 3.46 6.82 -1.09
N MET A 16 3.21 5.76 -0.33
CA MET A 16 1.86 5.24 -0.06
C MET A 16 1.45 5.47 1.39
N GLN A 17 0.21 5.90 1.61
CA GLN A 17 -0.34 6.10 2.94
C GLN A 17 -0.89 4.79 3.51
N ALA A 18 -0.45 4.41 4.71
CA ALA A 18 -0.90 3.17 5.35
C ALA A 18 -2.40 3.13 5.57
N VAL A 19 -3.05 4.29 5.73
CA VAL A 19 -4.52 4.36 5.90
C VAL A 19 -5.28 3.79 4.71
N ILE A 20 -4.67 3.74 3.53
CA ILE A 20 -5.26 3.16 2.31
C ILE A 20 -4.75 1.74 2.12
N PHE A 21 -3.44 1.51 2.12
CA PHE A 21 -2.89 0.21 1.74
C PHE A 21 -3.03 -0.85 2.85
N GLN A 22 -3.01 -0.46 4.14
CA GLN A 22 -3.13 -1.43 5.23
C GLN A 22 -4.49 -2.15 5.21
N PRO A 23 -5.65 -1.47 5.08
CA PRO A 23 -6.92 -2.17 4.94
C PRO A 23 -6.98 -3.06 3.69
N ILE A 24 -6.37 -2.66 2.57
CA ILE A 24 -6.27 -3.50 1.37
C ILE A 24 -5.54 -4.82 1.69
N LEU A 25 -4.36 -4.72 2.31
CA LEU A 25 -3.57 -5.89 2.73
C LEU A 25 -4.35 -6.80 3.70
N LEU A 26 -5.11 -6.23 4.65
CA LEU A 26 -5.94 -7.02 5.57
C LEU A 26 -7.05 -7.77 4.83
N MET A 27 -7.71 -7.13 3.87
CA MET A 27 -8.77 -7.77 3.08
C MET A 27 -8.23 -8.90 2.20
N CYS A 28 -7.03 -8.73 1.67
CA CYS A 28 -6.39 -9.71 0.79
C CYS A 28 -5.83 -10.93 1.54
N LEU A 29 -5.81 -10.95 2.88
CA LEU A 29 -5.40 -12.14 3.66
C LEU A 29 -6.23 -13.40 3.35
N LYS A 30 -7.51 -13.22 3.01
CA LYS A 30 -8.42 -14.33 2.65
C LYS A 30 -8.85 -14.30 1.18
N GLY A 31 -8.22 -13.45 0.37
CA GLY A 31 -8.70 -13.15 -0.97
C GLY A 31 -9.80 -12.09 -0.97
N ALA A 32 -9.69 -11.11 -1.87
CA ALA A 32 -10.75 -10.13 -2.09
C ALA A 32 -10.88 -9.75 -3.57
N SER A 33 -12.11 -9.54 -4.05
CA SER A 33 -12.34 -8.97 -5.39
C SER A 33 -12.14 -7.45 -5.39
N ILE A 34 -11.84 -6.87 -6.54
CA ILE A 34 -11.68 -5.41 -6.69
C ILE A 34 -12.93 -4.64 -6.22
N GLN A 35 -14.13 -5.13 -6.53
CA GLN A 35 -15.39 -4.51 -6.11
C GLN A 35 -15.52 -4.48 -4.59
N LYS A 36 -15.15 -5.59 -3.92
CA LYS A 36 -15.17 -5.67 -2.46
C LYS A 36 -14.15 -4.69 -1.88
N ILE A 37 -12.95 -4.63 -2.43
CA ILE A 37 -11.89 -3.70 -2.00
C ILE A 37 -12.37 -2.25 -2.14
N CYS A 38 -12.79 -1.83 -3.33
CA CYS A 38 -13.30 -0.47 -3.58
C CYS A 38 -14.38 -0.07 -2.58
N LEU A 39 -15.42 -0.91 -2.45
CA LEU A 39 -16.55 -0.65 -1.54
C LEU A 39 -16.10 -0.49 -0.08
N ASN A 40 -15.19 -1.33 0.41
CA ASN A 40 -14.76 -1.25 1.81
C ASN A 40 -13.86 -0.05 2.06
N ILE A 41 -12.92 0.24 1.15
CA ILE A 41 -12.04 1.40 1.30
C ILE A 41 -12.84 2.70 1.22
N GLN A 42 -13.80 2.80 0.31
CA GLN A 42 -14.66 3.99 0.18
C GLN A 42 -15.56 4.24 1.38
N ARG A 43 -15.94 3.19 2.12
CA ARG A 43 -16.66 3.31 3.39
C ARG A 43 -15.78 3.85 4.52
N LEU A 44 -14.47 3.70 4.41
CA LEU A 44 -13.50 4.20 5.39
C LEU A 44 -12.97 5.59 5.02
N LEU A 45 -12.77 5.85 3.73
CA LEU A 45 -12.12 7.05 3.20
C LEU A 45 -12.83 7.51 1.92
N PRO A 46 -13.15 8.80 1.75
CA PRO A 46 -13.80 9.30 0.54
C PRO A 46 -12.81 9.43 -0.64
N ILE A 47 -12.33 8.30 -1.15
CA ILE A 47 -11.33 8.25 -2.25
C ILE A 47 -11.87 7.56 -3.50
N SER A 48 -11.32 7.92 -4.66
CA SER A 48 -11.76 7.39 -5.96
C SER A 48 -11.32 5.94 -6.19
N ASP A 49 -12.10 5.22 -7.01
CA ASP A 49 -11.72 3.89 -7.50
C ASP A 49 -10.37 3.89 -8.22
N GLU A 50 -10.06 4.98 -8.93
CA GLU A 50 -8.78 5.15 -9.63
C GLU A 50 -7.60 5.17 -8.66
N LEU A 51 -7.73 5.90 -7.55
CA LEU A 51 -6.68 5.91 -6.52
C LEU A 51 -6.50 4.52 -5.90
N ILE A 52 -7.60 3.81 -5.61
CA ILE A 52 -7.55 2.44 -5.07
C ILE A 52 -6.87 1.49 -6.06
N LYS A 53 -7.20 1.59 -7.36
CA LYS A 53 -6.54 0.80 -8.42
C LYS A 53 -5.05 1.11 -8.52
N LYS A 54 -4.65 2.37 -8.40
CA LYS A 54 -3.25 2.78 -8.37
C LYS A 54 -2.51 2.15 -7.19
N TYR A 55 -3.13 2.11 -6.02
CA TYR A 55 -2.59 1.41 -4.85
C TYR A 55 -2.47 -0.10 -5.08
N LEU A 56 -3.50 -0.75 -5.65
CA LEU A 56 -3.45 -2.18 -5.99
C LEU A 56 -2.32 -2.48 -6.98
N PHE A 57 -2.14 -1.62 -7.98
CA PHE A 57 -1.03 -1.72 -8.94
C PHE A 57 0.32 -1.71 -8.21
N TYR A 58 0.60 -0.72 -7.36
CA TYR A 58 1.87 -0.69 -6.63
C TYR A 58 2.03 -1.84 -5.65
N LEU A 59 0.97 -2.26 -4.97
CA LEU A 59 1.05 -3.42 -4.08
C LEU A 59 1.39 -4.70 -4.86
N ILE A 60 0.99 -4.84 -6.13
CA ILE A 60 1.40 -5.95 -6.99
C ILE A 60 2.84 -5.79 -7.45
N GLU A 61 3.21 -4.62 -7.97
CA GLU A 61 4.56 -4.35 -8.48
C GLU A 61 5.64 -4.55 -7.42
N TYR A 62 5.34 -4.25 -6.16
CA TYR A 62 6.23 -4.45 -5.02
C TYR A 62 6.02 -5.79 -4.30
N GLU A 63 5.35 -6.74 -4.96
CA GLU A 63 5.13 -8.12 -4.48
C GLU A 63 4.46 -8.21 -3.09
N LEU A 64 3.70 -7.19 -2.67
CA LEU A 64 2.98 -7.16 -1.40
C LEU A 64 1.62 -7.86 -1.48
N ILE A 65 1.02 -7.88 -2.67
CA ILE A 65 -0.14 -8.71 -3.01
C ILE A 65 0.09 -9.40 -4.35
N SER A 66 -0.71 -10.42 -4.63
CA SER A 66 -0.78 -11.09 -5.92
C SER A 66 -2.22 -11.06 -6.43
N TYR A 67 -2.38 -11.08 -7.75
CA TYR A 67 -3.69 -11.18 -8.40
C TYR A 67 -3.83 -12.54 -9.08
N ASN A 68 -4.89 -13.27 -8.74
CA ASN A 68 -5.25 -14.50 -9.42
C ASN A 68 -6.23 -14.19 -10.56
N GLY A 69 -5.77 -14.30 -11.80
CA GLY A 69 -6.59 -14.01 -12.99
C GLY A 69 -7.77 -14.96 -13.19
N SER A 70 -7.70 -16.20 -12.68
CA SER A 70 -8.77 -17.20 -12.82
C SER A 70 -9.93 -16.97 -11.86
N SER A 71 -9.62 -16.61 -10.61
CA SER A 71 -10.65 -16.31 -9.59
C SER A 71 -10.98 -14.82 -9.48
N HIS A 72 -10.24 -13.95 -10.17
CA HIS A 72 -10.32 -12.49 -10.10
C HIS A 72 -10.15 -11.91 -8.69
N PHE A 73 -9.35 -12.57 -7.84
CA PHE A 73 -9.13 -12.20 -6.44
C PHE A 73 -7.68 -11.77 -6.20
N TYR A 74 -7.52 -10.82 -5.29
CA TYR A 74 -6.22 -10.35 -4.78
C TYR A 74 -5.90 -11.05 -3.46
N PHE A 75 -4.66 -11.49 -3.29
CA PHE A 75 -4.18 -12.22 -2.12
C PHE A 75 -2.92 -11.55 -1.56
N SER A 76 -2.83 -11.39 -0.24
CA SER A 76 -1.62 -10.86 0.40
C SER A 76 -0.48 -11.86 0.26
N SER A 77 0.69 -11.37 -0.13
CA SER A 77 1.91 -12.17 -0.17
C SER A 77 2.50 -12.33 1.24
N HIS A 78 3.56 -13.13 1.36
CA HIS A 78 4.34 -13.20 2.60
C HIS A 78 4.88 -11.83 3.00
N ASP A 79 5.38 -11.04 2.05
CA ASP A 79 5.94 -9.72 2.32
C ASP A 79 4.87 -8.69 2.67
N GLY A 80 3.68 -8.77 2.06
CA GLY A 80 2.51 -7.99 2.48
C GLY A 80 2.10 -8.28 3.93
N ILE A 81 2.14 -9.55 4.33
CA ILE A 81 1.85 -9.96 5.72
C ILE A 81 2.95 -9.44 6.67
N ASN A 82 4.22 -9.56 6.29
CA ASN A 82 5.33 -9.02 7.08
C ASN A 82 5.22 -7.50 7.26
N LEU A 83 4.80 -6.79 6.21
CA LEU A 83 4.55 -5.35 6.26
C LEU A 83 3.39 -5.00 7.22
N LEU A 84 2.30 -5.77 7.22
CA LEU A 84 1.21 -5.61 8.20
C LEU A 84 1.73 -5.71 9.64
N PHE A 85 2.56 -6.71 9.94
CA PHE A 85 3.17 -6.85 11.26
C PHE A 85 4.08 -5.67 11.62
N LYS A 86 4.87 -5.17 10.66
CA LYS A 86 5.72 -3.98 10.87
C LYS A 86 4.88 -2.75 11.20
N ILE A 87 3.75 -2.55 10.53
CA ILE A 87 2.83 -1.43 10.79
C ILE A 87 2.23 -1.53 12.20
N GLU A 88 1.67 -2.68 12.57
CA GLU A 88 1.09 -2.86 13.90
C GLU A 88 2.13 -2.71 15.00
N ARG A 89 3.34 -3.26 14.80
CA ARG A 89 4.45 -3.06 15.73
C ARG A 89 4.79 -1.58 15.88
N LYS A 90 4.91 -0.84 14.77
CA LYS A 90 5.23 0.60 14.77
C LYS A 90 4.16 1.43 15.49
N LYS A 91 2.88 1.13 15.26
CA LYS A 91 1.76 1.75 16.00
C LYS A 91 1.88 1.54 17.50
N LEU A 92 2.23 0.32 17.95
CA LEU A 92 2.39 0.00 19.36
C LEU A 92 3.62 0.67 19.98
N THR A 93 4.77 0.64 19.30
CA THR A 93 6.04 1.15 19.86
C THR A 93 6.12 2.66 19.84
N GLU A 94 5.59 3.30 18.80
CA GLU A 94 5.71 4.74 18.57
C GLU A 94 4.40 5.49 18.87
N LYS A 95 3.34 4.78 19.28
CA LYS A 95 2.00 5.34 19.55
C LYS A 95 1.41 6.11 18.36
N LEU A 96 1.75 5.68 17.14
CA LEU A 96 1.26 6.27 15.91
C LEU A 96 -0.12 5.70 15.53
N THR A 97 -0.90 6.52 14.85
CA THR A 97 -2.09 6.11 14.10
C THR A 97 -1.69 5.62 12.70
N THR A 98 -2.57 4.84 12.06
CA THR A 98 -2.33 4.38 10.69
C THR A 98 -2.20 5.54 9.69
N SER A 99 -2.88 6.67 9.91
CA SER A 99 -2.77 7.88 9.07
C SER A 99 -1.40 8.55 9.12
N GLU A 100 -0.62 8.31 10.17
CA GLU A 100 0.73 8.89 10.34
C GLU A 100 1.82 8.01 9.72
N ILE A 101 1.47 6.82 9.21
CA ILE A 101 2.43 5.87 8.65
C ILE A 101 2.45 5.97 7.13
N LEU A 102 3.65 6.18 6.59
CA LEU A 102 3.93 6.23 5.16
C LEU A 102 4.86 5.07 4.79
N LEU A 103 4.63 4.49 3.62
CA LEU A 103 5.53 3.54 2.99
C LEU A 103 6.25 4.24 1.85
N TYR A 104 7.56 4.29 1.95
CA TYR A 104 8.45 4.75 0.89
C TYR A 104 8.89 3.53 0.08
N LEU A 105 8.66 3.60 -1.23
CA LEU A 105 9.05 2.56 -2.17
C LEU A 105 10.14 3.13 -3.08
N GLU A 106 11.26 2.42 -3.13
CA GLU A 106 12.46 2.73 -3.92
C GLU A 106 12.44 2.03 -5.28
#